data_AF-A0A6L6PCG1-F1
#
_entry.id   AF-A0A6L6PCG1-F1
#
_cell.length_a   1.000
_cell.length_b   1.000
_cell.length_c   1.000
_cell.angle_alpha   90.00
_cell.angle_beta   90.00
_cell.angle_gamma   90.00
#
_symmetry.space_group_name_H-M   'P 1'
#
loop_
_entity.id
_entity.type
_entity.pdbx_description
1 polymer ?
#
loop_
_entity_poly.entity_id
_entity_poly.type
_entity_poly.pdbx_seq_one_letter_code
_entity_poly.pdbx_strand_id
1 'polypeptide(L)'
;MNYIDIKGKWTNNFGSVMDITEVDPDSGIFGGTYASSTGANGRYRVTGLTDTRPDQQPGNDNSQTVAFAVSWRDLDGGPKDANWVSAFAGQLQIIEGQLVMNTTYLLQSNTMPADDWGATAVAVTAFTRTPQVPADMRAPHVVFALTRGALSNNGATPWTARTGIGTPAQTLRFMLDSGTQNTWVTSIQCTSNACLAHQRFNPRNSGTYREIDAQPKEVNFGPWGKMTVLMGADNFTLKHFDGEQYRTGLTVEPMNFEAAIHYTGCAFQQLDCDGGIAIPSPYRSASQAEALMLQLIKDKKIAYPVAAFWCDPHDRVGECVFGAVDPDKYQRATLQWLALQNPGDSGLGYLWSVALQAFKVDGKAVQAGITQFALDTGSSYFKGPAALIDTLRNAVTNNGRLPTYVASAQALADYPVISLSLGQQTYDLHPDQYFLKLNDEYWELGIEVLDGMPDGMLLVGSMFLETLYCIFDYAGMQVGLARR
;
A
#
# COMPACT_ATOMS: atom_id res chain seq x y z
N MET A 1 -13.09 -7.93 13.09
CA MET A 1 -12.11 -8.25 14.16
C MET A 1 -11.33 -9.44 13.67
N ASN A 2 -10.03 -9.26 13.49
CA ASN A 2 -9.24 -10.07 12.56
C ASN A 2 -8.36 -11.02 13.37
N TYR A 3 -8.57 -12.32 13.21
CA TYR A 3 -7.56 -13.33 13.52
C TYR A 3 -6.25 -12.93 12.82
N ILE A 4 -5.14 -12.87 13.56
CA ILE A 4 -3.83 -12.58 12.99
C ILE A 4 -3.23 -13.91 12.52
N ASP A 5 -3.04 -14.06 11.21
CA ASP A 5 -2.41 -15.26 10.65
C ASP A 5 -0.91 -15.29 10.99
N ILE A 6 -0.53 -16.22 11.88
CA ILE A 6 0.85 -16.44 12.32
C ILE A 6 1.71 -17.20 11.29
N LYS A 7 1.10 -17.80 10.26
CA LYS A 7 1.80 -18.61 9.26
C LYS A 7 2.84 -17.78 8.50
N GLY A 8 3.97 -18.37 8.13
CA GLY A 8 4.97 -17.76 7.25
C GLY A 8 6.31 -17.49 7.92
N LYS A 9 7.13 -16.68 7.26
CA LYS A 9 8.53 -16.46 7.60
C LYS A 9 8.71 -15.28 8.54
N TRP A 10 9.39 -15.54 9.65
CA TRP A 10 9.68 -14.64 10.75
C TRP A 10 11.19 -14.51 10.91
N THR A 11 11.69 -13.29 11.06
CA THR A 11 13.11 -13.03 11.29
C THR A 11 13.27 -12.29 12.60
N ASN A 12 14.17 -12.74 13.47
CA ASN A 12 14.41 -12.04 14.73
C ASN A 12 15.52 -10.98 14.64
N ASN A 13 15.66 -10.19 15.70
CA ASN A 13 16.69 -9.15 15.83
C ASN A 13 18.15 -9.66 15.78
N PHE A 14 18.38 -10.96 15.86
CA PHE A 14 19.71 -11.57 15.68
C PHE A 14 19.95 -12.04 14.23
N GLY A 15 18.93 -12.02 13.37
CA GLY A 15 18.97 -12.55 12.01
C GLY A 15 18.62 -14.04 11.90
N SER A 16 18.14 -14.67 12.99
CA SER A 16 17.64 -16.04 12.94
C SER A 16 16.27 -16.08 12.28
N VAL A 17 15.95 -17.18 11.61
CA VAL A 17 14.75 -17.31 10.78
C VAL A 17 13.88 -18.43 11.31
N MET A 18 12.61 -18.14 11.55
CA MET A 18 11.56 -19.10 11.85
C MET A 18 10.56 -19.14 10.70
N ASP A 19 10.23 -20.32 10.19
CA ASP A 19 9.24 -20.51 9.13
C ASP A 19 8.11 -21.39 9.64
N ILE A 20 6.94 -20.80 9.87
CA ILE A 20 5.74 -21.48 10.38
C ILE A 20 4.92 -21.93 9.17
N THR A 21 4.84 -23.23 8.93
CA THR A 21 4.22 -23.79 7.73
C THR A 21 2.84 -24.40 7.99
N GLU A 22 2.56 -24.75 9.25
CA GLU A 22 1.37 -25.47 9.67
C GLU A 22 0.73 -24.73 10.85
N VAL A 23 -0.58 -24.47 10.78
CA VAL A 23 -1.38 -23.90 11.88
C VAL A 23 -2.74 -24.57 11.85
N ASP A 24 -3.14 -25.19 12.95
CA ASP A 24 -4.48 -25.70 13.17
C ASP A 24 -5.39 -24.53 13.58
N PRO A 25 -6.41 -24.17 12.79
CA PRO A 25 -7.25 -23.01 13.05
C PRO A 25 -8.17 -23.17 14.28
N ASP A 26 -8.46 -24.41 14.69
CA ASP A 26 -9.35 -24.67 15.82
C ASP A 26 -8.56 -24.70 17.13
N SER A 27 -7.43 -25.41 17.12
CA SER A 27 -6.61 -25.60 18.32
C SER A 27 -5.52 -24.56 18.52
N GLY A 28 -5.10 -23.87 17.46
CA GLY A 28 -4.01 -22.89 17.48
C GLY A 28 -2.62 -23.52 17.53
N ILE A 29 -2.55 -24.85 17.47
CA ILE A 29 -1.29 -25.58 17.43
C ILE A 29 -0.62 -25.28 16.10
N PHE A 30 0.67 -24.94 16.13
CA PHE A 30 1.44 -24.67 14.93
C PHE A 30 2.79 -25.40 14.90
N GLY A 31 3.28 -25.60 13.68
CA GLY A 31 4.52 -26.29 13.37
C GLY A 31 5.34 -25.56 12.30
N GLY A 32 6.65 -25.75 12.36
CA GLY A 32 7.57 -25.08 11.45
C GLY A 32 9.04 -25.47 11.60
N THR A 33 9.92 -24.65 11.04
CA THR A 33 11.37 -24.80 11.17
C THR A 33 12.05 -23.53 11.68
N TYR A 34 13.20 -23.66 12.33
CA TYR A 34 14.04 -22.58 12.84
C TYR A 34 15.48 -22.75 12.36
N ALA A 35 16.11 -21.66 11.94
CA ALA A 35 17.53 -21.60 11.61
C ALA A 35 18.18 -20.48 12.42
N SER A 36 19.19 -20.82 13.23
CA SER A 36 19.89 -19.84 14.06
C SER A 36 20.94 -19.08 13.26
N SER A 37 21.07 -17.80 13.55
CA SER A 37 22.20 -16.96 13.10
C SER A 37 23.34 -16.89 14.12
N THR A 38 23.09 -17.37 15.35
CA THR A 38 24.02 -17.28 16.47
C THR A 38 24.32 -18.68 17.02
N GLY A 39 25.48 -19.22 16.64
CA GLY A 39 26.12 -20.36 17.31
C GLY A 39 25.67 -21.77 16.90
N ALA A 40 24.46 -21.96 16.37
CA ALA A 40 23.96 -23.27 15.95
C ALA A 40 23.81 -23.34 14.43
N ASN A 41 24.49 -24.30 13.79
CA ASN A 41 24.41 -24.54 12.35
C ASN A 41 23.43 -25.70 12.09
N GLY A 42 22.32 -25.44 11.39
CA GLY A 42 21.33 -26.46 11.03
C GLY A 42 19.91 -25.91 10.91
N ARG A 43 18.96 -26.82 10.64
CA ARG A 43 17.52 -26.54 10.64
C ARG A 43 16.85 -27.33 11.75
N TYR A 44 16.04 -26.66 12.56
CA TYR A 44 15.49 -27.21 13.79
C TYR A 44 13.96 -27.19 13.76
N ARG A 45 13.32 -28.13 14.44
CA ARG A 45 11.85 -28.20 14.48
C ARG A 45 11.28 -27.16 15.44
N VAL A 46 10.21 -26.49 15.01
CA VAL A 46 9.38 -25.61 15.84
C VAL A 46 8.03 -26.27 16.12
N THR A 47 7.55 -26.16 17.34
CA THR A 47 6.18 -26.54 17.72
C THR A 47 5.66 -25.54 18.73
N GLY A 48 4.45 -25.03 18.53
CA GLY A 48 3.89 -24.00 19.39
C GLY A 48 2.37 -23.99 19.43
N LEU A 49 1.86 -23.02 20.17
CA LEU A 49 0.45 -22.73 20.38
C LEU A 49 0.25 -21.22 20.27
N THR A 50 -0.78 -20.82 19.53
CA THR A 50 -1.25 -19.45 19.44
C THR A 50 -2.74 -19.39 19.78
N ASP A 51 -3.20 -18.29 20.36
CA ASP A 51 -4.61 -18.14 20.68
C ASP A 51 -5.46 -18.06 19.40
N THR A 52 -6.51 -18.86 19.30
CA THR A 52 -7.44 -18.86 18.14
C THR A 52 -8.72 -18.06 18.40
N ARG A 53 -8.92 -17.55 19.63
CA ARG A 53 -10.14 -16.83 20.03
C ARG A 53 -9.80 -15.48 20.64
N PRO A 54 -9.89 -14.37 19.89
CA PRO A 54 -9.88 -13.06 20.52
C PRO A 54 -11.07 -12.97 21.49
N ASP A 55 -10.81 -12.64 22.74
CA ASP A 55 -11.81 -12.56 23.81
C ASP A 55 -13.05 -11.75 23.36
N GLN A 56 -14.24 -12.18 23.77
CA GLN A 56 -15.49 -11.43 23.54
C GLN A 56 -15.60 -10.14 24.38
N GLN A 57 -14.53 -9.77 25.09
CA GLN A 57 -14.42 -8.49 25.80
C GLN A 57 -13.18 -7.72 25.31
N PRO A 58 -13.31 -6.42 25.03
CA PRO A 58 -12.23 -5.64 24.44
C PRO A 58 -11.17 -5.29 25.49
N GLY A 59 -10.14 -6.13 25.60
CA GLY A 59 -8.80 -5.64 25.86
C GLY A 59 -8.32 -4.88 24.62
N ASN A 60 -7.88 -3.65 24.80
CA ASN A 60 -7.82 -2.63 23.75
C ASN A 60 -6.59 -2.73 22.80
N ASP A 61 -6.00 -3.92 22.61
CA ASP A 61 -4.60 -4.03 22.15
C ASP A 61 -4.31 -5.02 21.01
N ASN A 62 -5.31 -5.49 20.22
CA ASN A 62 -5.10 -6.31 19.01
C ASN A 62 -3.96 -7.34 19.15
N SER A 63 -3.87 -8.00 20.30
CA SER A 63 -2.74 -8.87 20.66
C SER A 63 -3.17 -10.33 20.65
N GLN A 64 -2.28 -11.23 20.23
CA GLN A 64 -2.49 -12.67 20.24
C GLN A 64 -1.38 -13.33 21.04
N THR A 65 -1.73 -14.16 22.03
CA THR A 65 -0.71 -14.87 22.82
C THR A 65 -0.06 -15.96 21.98
N VAL A 66 1.25 -16.14 22.16
CA VAL A 66 2.03 -17.14 21.44
C VAL A 66 3.07 -17.77 22.35
N ALA A 67 3.20 -19.09 22.26
CA ALA A 67 4.28 -19.83 22.89
C ALA A 67 4.79 -20.91 21.93
N PHE A 68 6.10 -21.11 21.84
CA PHE A 68 6.68 -22.17 21.02
C PHE A 68 8.00 -22.68 21.58
N ALA A 69 8.36 -23.87 21.13
CA ALA A 69 9.63 -24.51 21.44
C ALA A 69 10.43 -24.77 20.17
N VAL A 70 11.74 -24.52 20.24
CA VAL A 70 12.72 -24.96 19.24
C VAL A 70 13.40 -26.21 19.77
N SER A 71 13.26 -27.32 19.06
CA SER A 71 13.99 -28.56 19.36
C SER A 71 15.31 -28.56 18.62
N TRP A 72 16.43 -28.44 19.34
CA TRP A 72 17.78 -28.29 18.79
C TRP A 72 18.38 -29.58 18.22
N ARG A 73 17.53 -30.46 17.68
CA ARG A 73 17.94 -31.63 16.90
C ARG A 73 17.92 -31.24 15.43
N ASP A 74 19.10 -31.17 14.83
CA ASP A 74 19.24 -30.81 13.42
C ASP A 74 18.49 -31.81 12.54
N LEU A 75 17.63 -31.28 11.66
CA LEU A 75 16.82 -32.02 10.72
C LEU A 75 17.65 -32.52 9.53
N ASP A 76 18.79 -31.88 9.25
CA ASP A 76 19.63 -32.15 8.08
C ASP A 76 20.84 -33.07 8.37
N GLY A 77 20.85 -33.71 9.54
CA GLY A 77 21.81 -34.78 9.86
C GLY A 77 23.05 -34.37 10.66
N GLY A 78 23.05 -33.18 11.28
CA GLY A 78 24.06 -32.74 12.23
C GLY A 78 24.18 -33.60 13.51
N PRO A 79 25.07 -33.23 14.45
CA PRO A 79 25.37 -34.02 15.64
C PRO A 79 24.10 -34.43 16.41
N LYS A 80 23.90 -35.74 16.60
CA LYS A 80 22.66 -36.32 17.16
C LYS A 80 22.47 -36.10 18.66
N ASP A 81 23.44 -35.48 19.34
CA ASP A 81 23.52 -35.42 20.80
C ASP A 81 22.98 -34.12 21.42
N ALA A 82 22.42 -33.21 20.62
CA ALA A 82 21.75 -32.02 21.13
C ALA A 82 20.32 -32.36 21.63
N ASN A 83 20.22 -32.71 22.92
CA ASN A 83 18.94 -33.01 23.61
C ASN A 83 18.42 -31.83 24.44
N TRP A 84 18.44 -30.62 23.88
CA TRP A 84 18.00 -29.41 24.57
C TRP A 84 16.94 -28.66 23.76
N VAL A 85 16.16 -27.86 24.47
CA VAL A 85 15.00 -27.13 23.93
C VAL A 85 15.10 -25.68 24.38
N SER A 86 14.79 -24.76 23.47
CA SER A 86 14.50 -23.37 23.85
C SER A 86 13.00 -23.16 23.85
N ALA A 87 12.46 -22.64 24.94
CA ALA A 87 11.06 -22.26 25.04
C ALA A 87 10.93 -20.74 24.92
N PHE A 88 9.99 -20.30 24.09
CA PHE A 88 9.64 -18.91 23.81
C PHE A 88 8.19 -18.69 24.25
N ALA A 89 7.93 -17.59 24.94
CA ALA A 89 6.59 -17.17 25.31
C ALA A 89 6.46 -15.66 25.12
N GLY A 90 5.33 -15.20 24.58
CA GLY A 90 5.19 -13.81 24.21
C GLY A 90 3.83 -13.44 23.64
N GLN A 91 3.82 -12.31 22.94
CA GLN A 91 2.65 -11.76 22.29
C GLN A 91 2.99 -11.37 20.86
N LEU A 92 2.03 -11.64 19.99
CA LEU A 92 1.98 -11.18 18.62
C LEU A 92 1.13 -9.91 18.57
N GLN A 93 1.71 -8.83 18.07
CA GLN A 93 1.12 -7.49 18.08
C GLN A 93 1.46 -6.76 16.77
N ILE A 94 0.65 -5.76 16.43
CA ILE A 94 1.00 -4.79 15.39
C ILE A 94 1.67 -3.60 16.08
N ILE A 95 2.98 -3.47 15.94
CA ILE A 95 3.78 -2.38 16.51
C ILE A 95 4.29 -1.54 15.36
N GLU A 96 3.95 -0.24 15.36
CA GLU A 96 4.35 0.70 14.29
C GLU A 96 4.02 0.18 12.87
N GLY A 97 2.91 -0.56 12.75
CA GLY A 97 2.42 -1.09 11.48
C GLY A 97 3.05 -2.40 11.07
N GLN A 98 4.08 -2.87 11.75
CA GLN A 98 4.65 -4.17 11.49
C GLN A 98 4.05 -5.22 12.40
N LEU A 99 3.85 -6.41 11.85
CA LEU A 99 3.48 -7.56 12.64
C LEU A 99 4.72 -8.08 13.38
N VAL A 100 4.73 -7.92 14.70
CA VAL A 100 5.85 -8.22 15.60
C VAL A 100 5.44 -9.27 16.62
N MET A 101 6.27 -10.32 16.73
CA MET A 101 6.18 -11.33 17.76
C MET A 101 7.25 -11.05 18.81
N ASN A 102 6.86 -10.39 19.90
CA ASN A 102 7.76 -10.13 21.03
C ASN A 102 7.74 -11.33 21.97
N THR A 103 8.89 -11.97 22.13
CA THR A 103 9.01 -13.17 22.96
C THR A 103 10.12 -13.02 23.99
N THR A 104 9.90 -13.61 25.15
CA THR A 104 10.94 -13.95 26.12
C THR A 104 11.28 -15.42 25.95
N TYR A 105 12.55 -15.77 25.95
CA TYR A 105 12.99 -17.15 25.84
C TYR A 105 13.91 -17.58 26.96
N LEU A 106 13.80 -18.86 27.29
CA LEU A 106 14.64 -19.57 28.24
C LEU A 106 15.60 -20.47 27.47
N LEU A 107 16.90 -20.24 27.65
CA LEU A 107 17.96 -21.09 27.14
C LEU A 107 18.49 -21.94 28.29
N GLN A 108 18.43 -23.27 28.12
CA GLN A 108 19.12 -24.19 29.01
C GLN A 108 20.41 -24.67 28.34
N SER A 109 21.56 -24.32 28.92
CA SER A 109 22.87 -24.81 28.48
C SER A 109 23.36 -25.94 29.39
N ASN A 110 24.15 -26.87 28.84
CA ASN A 110 24.75 -27.93 29.65
C ASN A 110 25.87 -27.34 30.51
N THR A 111 25.72 -27.35 31.83
CA THR A 111 26.71 -26.84 32.78
C THR A 111 27.17 -27.93 33.75
N MET A 112 28.27 -27.69 34.46
CA MET A 112 28.67 -28.57 35.56
C MET A 112 27.64 -28.47 36.70
N PRO A 113 27.35 -29.55 37.46
CA PRO A 113 26.34 -29.54 38.52
C PRO A 113 26.53 -28.47 39.61
N ALA A 114 27.74 -27.93 39.76
CA ALA A 114 28.05 -26.86 40.71
C ALA A 114 27.69 -25.44 40.22
N ASP A 115 27.43 -25.28 38.92
CA ASP A 115 27.15 -24.00 38.24
C ASP A 115 25.70 -23.93 37.73
N ASP A 116 24.75 -24.51 38.47
CA ASP A 116 23.36 -24.69 38.03
C ASP A 116 22.67 -23.35 37.69
N TRP A 117 23.04 -22.27 38.39
CA TRP A 117 22.50 -20.92 38.15
C TRP A 117 22.99 -20.31 36.83
N GLY A 118 24.13 -20.76 36.31
CA GLY A 118 24.65 -20.37 35.00
C GLY A 118 24.03 -21.16 33.84
N ALA A 119 23.21 -22.17 34.13
CA ALA A 119 22.58 -23.01 33.11
C ALA A 119 21.40 -22.35 32.42
N THR A 120 20.81 -21.31 33.03
CA THR A 120 19.59 -20.65 32.56
C THR A 120 19.87 -19.22 32.10
N ALA A 121 19.66 -18.94 30.82
CA ALA A 121 19.63 -17.58 30.31
C ALA A 121 18.19 -17.19 29.98
N VAL A 122 17.76 -16.01 30.44
CA VAL A 122 16.49 -15.39 30.06
C VAL A 122 16.83 -14.21 29.16
N ALA A 123 16.26 -14.18 27.96
CA ALA A 123 16.46 -13.09 27.03
C ALA A 123 15.18 -12.77 26.26
N VAL A 124 15.14 -11.57 25.68
CA VAL A 124 14.04 -11.12 24.83
C VAL A 124 14.46 -11.14 23.38
N THR A 125 13.53 -11.46 22.49
CA THR A 125 13.72 -11.39 21.05
C THR A 125 12.40 -11.02 20.39
N ALA A 126 12.50 -10.12 19.41
CA ALA A 126 11.37 -9.71 18.59
C ALA A 126 11.53 -10.36 17.22
N PHE A 127 10.51 -11.09 16.76
CA PHE A 127 10.44 -11.55 15.39
C PHE A 127 9.55 -10.62 14.57
N THR A 128 9.97 -10.29 13.36
CA THR A 128 9.15 -9.59 12.38
C THR A 128 8.84 -10.53 11.23
N ARG A 129 7.59 -10.51 10.74
CA ARG A 129 7.22 -11.29 9.56
C ARG A 129 7.92 -10.64 8.36
N THR A 130 8.75 -11.39 7.64
CA THR A 130 9.25 -10.94 6.34
C THR A 130 8.14 -11.22 5.34
N PRO A 131 7.43 -10.23 4.79
CA PRO A 131 6.34 -10.52 3.89
C PRO A 131 6.95 -11.01 2.58
N GLN A 132 6.87 -12.31 2.35
CA GLN A 132 7.19 -12.90 1.06
C GLN A 132 5.92 -12.76 0.24
N VAL A 133 5.74 -11.61 -0.42
CA VAL A 133 4.80 -11.52 -1.54
C VAL A 133 5.45 -12.30 -2.67
N PRO A 134 4.94 -13.49 -3.05
CA PRO A 134 5.58 -14.27 -4.10
C PRO A 134 5.45 -13.48 -5.39
N ALA A 135 6.57 -13.21 -6.03
CA ALA A 135 6.60 -12.60 -7.35
C ALA A 135 6.23 -13.66 -8.38
N ASP A 136 4.93 -13.99 -8.43
CA ASP A 136 4.37 -15.07 -9.22
C ASP A 136 3.04 -14.66 -9.85
N MET A 137 3.06 -14.43 -11.16
CA MET A 137 1.86 -14.14 -11.97
C MET A 137 1.01 -15.39 -12.27
N ARG A 138 1.39 -16.58 -11.79
CA ARG A 138 0.57 -17.80 -11.90
C ARG A 138 -0.45 -17.92 -10.77
N ALA A 139 -0.36 -17.10 -9.74
CA ALA A 139 -1.36 -17.05 -8.69
C ALA A 139 -2.63 -16.32 -9.18
N PRO A 140 -3.82 -16.63 -8.63
CA PRO A 140 -5.03 -15.88 -8.94
C PRO A 140 -4.89 -14.37 -8.73
N HIS A 141 -5.18 -13.58 -9.77
CA HIS A 141 -4.99 -12.12 -9.75
C HIS A 141 -5.95 -11.39 -10.70
N VAL A 142 -6.15 -10.10 -10.48
CA VAL A 142 -6.91 -9.19 -11.35
C VAL A 142 -5.94 -8.22 -12.00
N VAL A 143 -6.13 -7.94 -13.30
CA VAL A 143 -5.30 -7.03 -14.07
C VAL A 143 -6.12 -5.85 -14.59
N PHE A 144 -5.61 -4.65 -14.36
CA PHE A 144 -6.07 -3.41 -14.96
C PHE A 144 -5.02 -2.92 -15.94
N ALA A 145 -5.34 -2.91 -17.23
CA ALA A 145 -4.51 -2.25 -18.22
C ALA A 145 -4.67 -0.74 -18.08
N LEU A 146 -3.58 -0.05 -17.78
CA LEU A 146 -3.55 1.40 -17.60
C LEU A 146 -3.16 2.08 -18.91
N THR A 147 -3.77 3.22 -19.17
CA THR A 147 -3.40 4.14 -20.24
C THR A 147 -3.15 5.52 -19.68
N ARG A 148 -2.15 6.23 -20.23
CA ARG A 148 -1.83 7.60 -19.81
C ARG A 148 -2.57 8.62 -20.67
N GLY A 149 -3.45 9.38 -20.04
CA GLY A 149 -4.11 10.57 -20.58
C GLY A 149 -3.15 11.76 -20.73
N ALA A 150 -3.71 12.92 -21.08
CA ALA A 150 -2.98 14.17 -20.96
C ALA A 150 -2.88 14.58 -19.49
N LEU A 151 -1.76 15.18 -19.09
CA LEU A 151 -1.66 15.82 -17.79
C LEU A 151 -2.56 17.07 -17.80
N SER A 152 -3.36 17.25 -16.76
CA SER A 152 -4.07 18.48 -16.50
C SER A 152 -3.52 19.15 -15.24
N ASN A 153 -3.75 20.45 -15.11
CA ASN A 153 -3.27 21.25 -13.99
C ASN A 153 -4.12 21.07 -12.72
N ASN A 154 -4.92 20.01 -12.63
CA ASN A 154 -5.68 19.70 -11.41
C ASN A 154 -4.87 18.86 -10.42
N GLY A 155 -3.69 18.37 -10.81
CA GLY A 155 -2.86 17.53 -9.96
C GLY A 155 -3.38 16.09 -9.79
N ALA A 156 -4.34 15.64 -10.62
CA ALA A 156 -4.79 14.25 -10.67
C ALA A 156 -3.82 13.38 -11.47
N THR A 157 -3.85 12.09 -11.21
CA THR A 157 -3.11 11.11 -12.00
C THR A 157 -3.57 11.10 -13.46
N PRO A 158 -2.65 11.03 -14.44
CA PRO A 158 -3.01 10.84 -15.84
C PRO A 158 -3.33 9.36 -16.16
N TRP A 159 -3.18 8.44 -15.20
CA TRP A 159 -3.29 7.01 -15.44
C TRP A 159 -4.69 6.48 -15.13
N THR A 160 -5.34 5.87 -16.13
CA THR A 160 -6.69 5.30 -15.97
C THR A 160 -6.81 3.91 -16.60
N ALA A 161 -7.74 3.11 -16.08
CA ALA A 161 -8.15 1.82 -16.63
C ALA A 161 -9.58 1.89 -17.14
N ARG A 162 -9.88 1.18 -18.24
CA ARG A 162 -11.28 0.98 -18.69
C ARG A 162 -11.85 -0.28 -18.04
N THR A 163 -12.91 -0.12 -17.26
CA THR A 163 -13.56 -1.21 -16.52
C THR A 163 -15.07 -1.14 -16.72
N GLY A 164 -15.72 -2.31 -16.86
CA GLY A 164 -17.17 -2.39 -16.99
C GLY A 164 -17.88 -2.40 -15.64
N ILE A 165 -19.02 -1.72 -15.52
CA ILE A 165 -19.92 -1.77 -14.36
C ILE A 165 -21.36 -2.08 -14.79
N GLY A 166 -22.06 -2.95 -14.06
CA GLY A 166 -23.45 -3.33 -14.31
C GLY A 166 -23.66 -4.49 -15.27
N THR A 167 -24.92 -4.88 -15.45
CA THR A 167 -25.33 -5.98 -16.33
C THR A 167 -26.47 -5.54 -17.27
N PRO A 168 -26.24 -5.35 -18.58
CA PRO A 168 -24.95 -5.47 -19.28
C PRO A 168 -23.92 -4.41 -18.84
N ALA A 169 -22.64 -4.72 -19.03
CA ALA A 169 -21.54 -3.87 -18.58
C ALA A 169 -21.50 -2.52 -19.31
N GLN A 170 -21.47 -1.44 -18.54
CA GLN A 170 -21.21 -0.07 -18.98
C GLN A 170 -19.72 0.22 -18.76
N THR A 171 -18.96 0.40 -19.84
CA THR A 171 -17.51 0.65 -19.73
C THR A 171 -17.26 2.11 -19.37
N LEU A 172 -16.50 2.34 -18.29
CA LEU A 172 -16.10 3.65 -17.80
C LEU A 172 -14.59 3.68 -17.56
N ARG A 173 -14.00 4.87 -17.48
CA ARG A 173 -12.58 5.08 -17.12
C ARG A 173 -12.45 5.30 -15.63
N PHE A 174 -11.59 4.53 -14.97
CA PHE A 174 -11.32 4.65 -13.55
C PHE A 174 -9.86 5.00 -13.32
N MET A 175 -9.59 6.00 -12.49
CA MET A 175 -8.28 6.08 -11.84
C MET A 175 -8.21 5.05 -10.71
N LEU A 176 -7.03 4.49 -10.48
CA LEU A 176 -6.78 3.53 -9.42
C LEU A 176 -6.01 4.27 -8.33
N ASP A 177 -6.68 4.56 -7.23
CA ASP A 177 -6.33 5.66 -6.33
C ASP A 177 -6.01 5.14 -4.92
N SER A 178 -4.72 5.17 -4.55
CA SER A 178 -4.24 4.84 -3.22
C SER A 178 -4.40 5.98 -2.20
N GLY A 179 -4.82 7.15 -2.66
CA GLY A 179 -5.10 8.36 -1.90
C GLY A 179 -6.57 8.54 -1.51
N THR A 180 -7.43 7.53 -1.69
CA THR A 180 -8.86 7.60 -1.34
C THR A 180 -9.36 6.36 -0.61
N GLN A 181 -10.49 6.51 0.10
CA GLN A 181 -11.14 5.43 0.85
C GLN A 181 -12.23 4.70 0.07
N ASN A 182 -12.91 5.41 -0.83
CA ASN A 182 -14.17 4.96 -1.41
C ASN A 182 -14.07 4.88 -2.92
N THR A 183 -14.56 3.77 -3.45
CA THR A 183 -14.75 3.61 -4.89
C THR A 183 -15.99 4.40 -5.29
N TRP A 184 -15.87 5.22 -6.33
CA TRP A 184 -16.96 6.08 -6.77
C TRP A 184 -17.10 6.06 -8.29
N VAL A 185 -18.30 6.40 -8.76
CA VAL A 185 -18.64 6.52 -10.18
C VAL A 185 -19.52 7.74 -10.42
N THR A 186 -19.30 8.45 -11.53
CA THR A 186 -20.21 9.52 -11.93
C THR A 186 -21.54 8.92 -12.40
N SER A 187 -22.65 9.29 -11.76
CA SER A 187 -23.99 8.83 -12.14
C SER A 187 -24.63 9.71 -13.22
N ILE A 188 -25.56 9.17 -14.01
CA ILE A 188 -26.40 9.99 -14.91
C ILE A 188 -27.27 11.02 -14.17
N GLN A 189 -27.49 10.83 -12.87
CA GLN A 189 -28.16 11.81 -12.01
C GLN A 189 -27.30 13.06 -11.77
N CYS A 190 -25.99 12.96 -11.99
CA CYS A 190 -25.06 14.08 -11.99
C CYS A 190 -25.22 14.88 -13.28
N THR A 191 -25.76 16.10 -13.14
CA THR A 191 -26.10 16.98 -14.26
C THR A 191 -25.37 18.32 -14.27
N SER A 192 -24.46 18.56 -13.32
CA SER A 192 -23.62 19.77 -13.34
C SER A 192 -22.65 19.75 -14.53
N ASN A 193 -22.12 20.92 -14.91
CA ASN A 193 -21.17 21.02 -16.03
C ASN A 193 -19.94 20.11 -15.84
N ALA A 194 -19.47 19.95 -14.60
CA ALA A 194 -18.41 18.99 -14.27
C ALA A 194 -18.85 17.56 -14.61
N CYS A 195 -20.04 17.13 -14.17
CA CYS A 195 -20.57 15.80 -14.48
C CYS A 195 -20.65 15.52 -15.99
N LEU A 196 -20.98 16.53 -16.79
CA LEU A 196 -21.14 16.40 -18.25
C LEU A 196 -19.82 16.20 -19.00
N ALA A 197 -18.67 16.46 -18.35
CA ALA A 197 -17.35 16.14 -18.91
C ALA A 197 -17.00 14.64 -18.83
N HIS A 198 -17.74 13.87 -18.05
CA HIS A 198 -17.48 12.44 -17.82
C HIS A 198 -18.49 11.56 -18.54
N GLN A 199 -18.08 10.32 -18.83
CA GLN A 199 -19.05 9.25 -19.05
C GLN A 199 -19.75 8.95 -17.72
N ARG A 200 -21.02 8.53 -17.79
CA ARG A 200 -21.86 8.43 -16.60
C ARG A 200 -22.54 7.07 -16.54
N PHE A 201 -22.46 6.45 -15.37
CA PHE A 201 -23.14 5.20 -15.05
C PHE A 201 -24.66 5.41 -14.98
N ASN A 202 -25.40 4.59 -15.72
CA ASN A 202 -26.85 4.55 -15.67
C ASN A 202 -27.34 3.31 -14.90
N PRO A 203 -27.79 3.46 -13.64
CA PRO A 203 -28.29 2.33 -12.86
C PRO A 203 -29.53 1.67 -13.48
N ARG A 204 -30.33 2.41 -14.25
CA ARG A 204 -31.53 1.86 -14.92
C ARG A 204 -31.21 0.92 -16.08
N ASN A 205 -29.98 0.98 -16.59
CA ASN A 205 -29.52 0.11 -17.67
C ASN A 205 -28.80 -1.14 -17.14
N SER A 206 -28.81 -1.37 -15.82
CA SER A 206 -28.23 -2.55 -15.19
C SER A 206 -29.30 -3.37 -14.48
N GLY A 207 -29.45 -4.64 -14.87
CA GLY A 207 -30.33 -5.59 -14.20
C GLY A 207 -29.82 -6.07 -12.84
N THR A 208 -28.58 -5.73 -12.46
CA THR A 208 -27.94 -6.15 -11.21
C THR A 208 -27.71 -5.01 -10.23
N TYR A 209 -28.04 -3.77 -10.61
CA TYR A 209 -27.93 -2.61 -9.73
C TYR A 209 -28.86 -2.75 -8.53
N ARG A 210 -28.34 -2.42 -7.35
CA ARG A 210 -29.09 -2.32 -6.09
C ARG A 210 -28.80 -0.98 -5.44
N GLU A 211 -29.85 -0.26 -5.09
CA GLU A 211 -29.73 0.91 -4.23
C GLU A 211 -29.52 0.44 -2.78
N ILE A 212 -28.46 0.94 -2.14
CA ILE A 212 -28.10 0.59 -0.76
C ILE A 212 -28.62 1.67 0.20
N ASP A 213 -28.38 2.94 -0.14
CA ASP A 213 -28.85 4.08 0.63
C ASP A 213 -29.14 5.26 -0.31
N ALA A 214 -30.41 5.66 -0.33
CA ALA A 214 -30.92 6.75 -1.15
C ALA A 214 -30.72 8.14 -0.51
N GLN A 215 -30.16 8.21 0.70
CA GLN A 215 -29.86 9.49 1.35
C GLN A 215 -28.59 10.10 0.77
N PRO A 216 -28.64 11.31 0.19
CA PRO A 216 -27.46 12.00 -0.29
C PRO A 216 -26.46 12.26 0.84
N LYS A 217 -25.20 11.89 0.61
CA LYS A 217 -24.08 12.16 1.51
C LYS A 217 -23.09 13.08 0.82
N GLU A 218 -22.46 13.95 1.59
CA GLU A 218 -21.39 14.81 1.10
C GLU A 218 -20.03 14.18 1.42
N VAL A 219 -19.19 14.08 0.40
CA VAL A 219 -17.79 13.64 0.52
C VAL A 219 -16.91 14.84 0.16
N ASN A 220 -16.07 15.26 1.10
CA ASN A 220 -15.23 16.44 0.97
C ASN A 220 -13.80 16.04 0.56
N PHE A 221 -13.35 16.56 -0.58
CA PHE A 221 -11.99 16.37 -1.11
C PHE A 221 -11.08 17.57 -0.82
N GLY A 222 -11.45 18.37 0.20
CA GLY A 222 -10.71 19.55 0.60
C GLY A 222 -10.76 20.64 -0.48
N PRO A 223 -9.60 21.21 -0.89
CA PRO A 223 -9.54 22.30 -1.88
C PRO A 223 -10.11 21.95 -3.25
N TRP A 224 -10.10 20.67 -3.62
CA TRP A 224 -10.66 20.20 -4.88
C TRP A 224 -12.18 20.34 -4.97
N GLY A 225 -12.83 20.45 -3.81
CA GLY A 225 -14.26 20.61 -3.68
C GLY A 225 -14.91 19.35 -3.13
N LYS A 226 -16.15 19.10 -3.56
CA LYS A 226 -17.04 18.15 -2.88
C LYS A 226 -17.85 17.33 -3.86
N MET A 227 -18.12 16.09 -3.47
CA MET A 227 -19.04 15.19 -4.16
C MET A 227 -20.30 15.03 -3.31
N THR A 228 -21.48 15.13 -3.92
CA THR A 228 -22.70 14.60 -3.31
C THR A 228 -22.96 13.24 -3.93
N VAL A 229 -23.16 12.22 -3.11
CA VAL A 229 -23.22 10.82 -3.52
C VAL A 229 -24.44 10.10 -2.97
N LEU A 230 -24.88 9.06 -3.68
CA LEU A 230 -25.81 8.03 -3.19
C LEU A 230 -25.05 6.70 -3.08
N MET A 231 -25.48 5.82 -2.18
CA MET A 231 -24.83 4.50 -2.06
C MET A 231 -25.54 3.49 -2.95
N GLY A 232 -24.79 2.91 -3.88
CA GLY A 232 -25.27 1.85 -4.78
C GLY A 232 -24.38 0.63 -4.71
N ALA A 233 -24.87 -0.48 -5.24
CA ALA A 233 -24.08 -1.68 -5.45
C ALA A 233 -24.37 -2.29 -6.82
N ASP A 234 -23.32 -2.73 -7.51
CA ASP A 234 -23.43 -3.39 -8.81
C ASP A 234 -22.16 -4.22 -9.11
N ASN A 235 -22.20 -4.94 -10.22
CA ASN A 235 -21.14 -5.86 -10.63
C ASN A 235 -20.05 -5.14 -11.43
N PHE A 236 -18.79 -5.42 -11.14
CA PHE A 236 -17.65 -4.97 -11.93
C PHE A 236 -17.17 -6.08 -12.88
N THR A 237 -16.90 -5.72 -14.13
CA THR A 237 -16.35 -6.62 -15.15
C THR A 237 -14.83 -6.47 -15.18
N LEU A 238 -14.14 -7.46 -14.62
CA LEU A 238 -12.68 -7.45 -14.44
C LEU A 238 -12.00 -8.53 -15.29
N LYS A 239 -10.75 -8.27 -15.70
CA LYS A 239 -9.87 -9.28 -16.29
C LYS A 239 -9.20 -10.04 -15.14
N HIS A 240 -9.60 -11.29 -14.96
CA HIS A 240 -9.15 -12.14 -13.85
C HIS A 240 -8.36 -13.33 -14.38
N PHE A 241 -7.23 -13.65 -13.78
CA PHE A 241 -6.54 -14.92 -13.96
C PHE A 241 -6.89 -15.81 -12.76
N ASP A 242 -7.37 -17.03 -13.01
CA ASP A 242 -7.83 -17.94 -11.96
C ASP A 242 -6.78 -18.95 -11.47
N GLY A 243 -5.54 -18.84 -11.98
CA GLY A 243 -4.47 -19.80 -11.76
C GLY A 243 -4.18 -20.70 -12.96
N GLU A 244 -5.10 -20.78 -13.93
CA GLU A 244 -4.96 -21.60 -15.13
C GLU A 244 -5.08 -20.75 -16.40
N GLN A 245 -6.06 -19.85 -16.46
CA GLN A 245 -6.34 -19.03 -17.64
C GLN A 245 -6.96 -17.67 -17.29
N TYR A 246 -6.87 -16.73 -18.23
CA TYR A 246 -7.61 -15.48 -18.11
C TYR A 246 -9.09 -15.73 -18.37
N ARG A 247 -9.92 -15.41 -17.39
CA ARG A 247 -11.37 -15.35 -17.49
C ARG A 247 -11.80 -13.89 -17.57
N THR A 248 -12.49 -13.54 -18.65
CA THR A 248 -13.21 -12.26 -18.75
C THR A 248 -14.56 -12.40 -18.05
N GLY A 249 -14.87 -11.50 -17.11
CA GLY A 249 -16.19 -11.46 -16.46
C GLY A 249 -16.31 -12.29 -15.17
N LEU A 250 -15.19 -12.66 -14.56
CA LEU A 250 -15.17 -13.46 -13.34
C LEU A 250 -14.85 -12.60 -12.12
N THR A 251 -15.83 -11.83 -11.63
CA THR A 251 -16.27 -11.77 -10.22
C THR A 251 -17.43 -10.77 -10.11
N VAL A 252 -18.63 -11.32 -9.98
CA VAL A 252 -19.84 -10.63 -9.54
C VAL A 252 -19.85 -10.68 -8.03
N GLU A 253 -19.54 -9.56 -7.40
CA GLU A 253 -19.99 -9.29 -6.04
C GLU A 253 -20.62 -7.90 -6.09
N PRO A 254 -21.78 -7.68 -5.43
CA PRO A 254 -22.28 -6.33 -5.23
C PRO A 254 -21.18 -5.54 -4.54
N MET A 255 -20.46 -4.76 -5.33
CA MET A 255 -19.49 -3.84 -4.81
C MET A 255 -20.27 -2.59 -4.48
N ASN A 256 -20.28 -2.21 -3.21
CA ASN A 256 -20.78 -0.91 -2.86
C ASN A 256 -19.88 0.15 -3.50
N PHE A 257 -20.48 1.22 -3.98
CA PHE A 257 -19.79 2.38 -4.47
C PHE A 257 -20.63 3.63 -4.23
N GLU A 258 -19.94 4.75 -4.23
CA GLU A 258 -20.54 6.06 -4.20
C GLU A 258 -20.93 6.48 -5.62
N ALA A 259 -22.23 6.56 -5.89
CA ALA A 259 -22.78 7.13 -7.11
C ALA A 259 -22.81 8.65 -6.99
N ALA A 260 -21.86 9.36 -7.60
CA ALA A 260 -21.82 10.81 -7.58
C ALA A 260 -23.02 11.39 -8.34
N ILE A 261 -23.82 12.21 -7.65
CA ILE A 261 -24.99 12.91 -8.19
C ILE A 261 -24.76 14.43 -8.31
N HIS A 262 -23.66 14.94 -7.75
CA HIS A 262 -23.25 16.33 -7.92
C HIS A 262 -21.76 16.51 -7.64
N TYR A 263 -21.11 17.42 -8.38
CA TYR A 263 -19.77 17.91 -8.09
C TYR A 263 -19.79 19.40 -7.82
N THR A 264 -19.10 19.80 -6.77
CA THR A 264 -18.72 21.19 -6.48
C THR A 264 -17.21 21.31 -6.67
N GLY A 265 -16.75 22.28 -7.46
CA GLY A 265 -15.33 22.50 -7.75
C GLY A 265 -14.97 22.20 -9.21
N CYS A 266 -14.13 23.05 -9.82
CA CYS A 266 -13.74 22.91 -11.23
C CYS A 266 -12.75 21.76 -11.47
N ALA A 267 -12.01 21.33 -10.45
CA ALA A 267 -11.03 20.24 -10.55
C ALA A 267 -11.65 18.93 -11.03
N PHE A 268 -12.90 18.64 -10.62
CA PHE A 268 -13.64 17.45 -11.07
C PHE A 268 -13.86 17.46 -12.58
N GLN A 269 -14.21 18.61 -13.17
CA GLN A 269 -14.40 18.74 -14.63
C GLN A 269 -13.13 18.42 -15.43
N GLN A 270 -11.96 18.56 -14.82
CA GLN A 270 -10.66 18.35 -15.43
C GLN A 270 -10.12 16.92 -15.26
N LEU A 271 -10.85 16.03 -14.56
CA LEU A 271 -10.47 14.64 -14.41
C LEU A 271 -10.62 13.88 -15.72
N ASP A 272 -9.58 13.14 -16.10
CA ASP A 272 -9.61 12.25 -17.27
C ASP A 272 -10.20 10.86 -16.95
N CYS A 273 -10.95 10.76 -15.86
CA CYS A 273 -11.65 9.56 -15.42
C CYS A 273 -13.14 9.85 -15.19
N ASP A 274 -13.93 8.80 -15.18
CA ASP A 274 -15.38 8.81 -14.94
C ASP A 274 -15.72 8.30 -13.52
N GLY A 275 -14.72 7.78 -12.81
CA GLY A 275 -14.77 7.19 -11.47
C GLY A 275 -13.38 6.99 -10.87
N GLY A 276 -13.33 6.62 -9.59
CA GLY A 276 -12.09 6.22 -8.91
C GLY A 276 -12.26 4.88 -8.21
N ILE A 277 -11.30 3.96 -8.33
CA ILE A 277 -11.24 2.69 -7.58
C ILE A 277 -10.26 2.86 -6.43
N ALA A 278 -10.77 2.75 -5.20
CA ALA A 278 -10.00 3.00 -3.99
C ALA A 278 -9.04 1.85 -3.66
N ILE A 279 -7.81 2.20 -3.27
CA ILE A 279 -6.78 1.31 -2.76
C ILE A 279 -6.31 1.88 -1.41
N PRO A 280 -7.17 1.95 -0.38
CA PRO A 280 -6.79 2.54 0.90
C PRO A 280 -5.83 1.63 1.66
N SER A 281 -5.00 2.21 2.52
CA SER A 281 -4.11 1.47 3.40
C SER A 281 -4.86 0.61 4.44
N PRO A 282 -4.20 -0.39 5.05
CA PRO A 282 -4.77 -1.18 6.14
C PRO A 282 -5.18 -0.37 7.38
N TYR A 283 -4.60 0.82 7.61
CA TYR A 283 -4.91 1.70 8.74
C TYR A 283 -6.20 2.52 8.58
N ARG A 284 -6.90 2.39 7.45
CA ARG A 284 -8.19 3.05 7.22
C ARG A 284 -9.20 2.75 8.34
N SER A 285 -10.20 3.63 8.47
CA SER A 285 -11.35 3.35 9.32
C SER A 285 -12.17 2.18 8.75
N ALA A 286 -12.48 1.20 9.60
CA ALA A 286 -13.29 0.05 9.22
C ALA A 286 -14.75 0.41 8.89
N SER A 287 -15.22 1.59 9.28
CA SER A 287 -16.63 2.00 9.15
C SER A 287 -17.01 2.55 7.77
N GLN A 288 -16.06 2.75 6.84
CA GLN A 288 -16.29 3.60 5.67
C GLN A 288 -15.80 3.09 4.32
N ALA A 289 -14.86 2.13 4.25
CA ALA A 289 -14.17 1.91 2.99
C ALA A 289 -14.86 0.90 2.05
N GLU A 290 -15.44 1.43 0.97
CA GLU A 290 -16.02 0.69 -0.16
C GLU A 290 -14.98 0.49 -1.26
N ALA A 291 -13.96 -0.34 -0.97
CA ALA A 291 -12.83 -0.55 -1.86
C ALA A 291 -12.88 -1.94 -2.52
N LEU A 292 -12.80 -1.99 -3.85
CA LEU A 292 -12.77 -3.23 -4.63
C LEU A 292 -11.71 -4.21 -4.13
N MET A 293 -10.52 -3.71 -3.82
CA MET A 293 -9.41 -4.52 -3.31
C MET A 293 -9.80 -5.31 -2.06
N LEU A 294 -10.50 -4.67 -1.12
CA LEU A 294 -10.89 -5.28 0.16
C LEU A 294 -11.94 -6.38 -0.04
N GLN A 295 -12.86 -6.16 -0.98
CA GLN A 295 -13.86 -7.17 -1.33
C GLN A 295 -13.19 -8.38 -1.98
N LEU A 296 -12.26 -8.17 -2.93
CA LEU A 296 -11.50 -9.26 -3.57
C LEU A 296 -10.66 -10.07 -2.57
N ILE A 297 -10.06 -9.42 -1.57
CA ILE A 297 -9.37 -10.08 -0.45
C ILE A 297 -10.36 -10.93 0.34
N LYS A 298 -11.49 -10.33 0.77
CA LYS A 298 -12.52 -10.98 1.59
C LYS A 298 -13.08 -12.23 0.92
N ASP A 299 -13.32 -12.16 -0.38
CA ASP A 299 -13.90 -13.25 -1.16
C ASP A 299 -12.85 -14.23 -1.71
N LYS A 300 -11.58 -14.03 -1.36
CA LYS A 300 -10.44 -14.87 -1.76
C LYS A 300 -10.32 -15.02 -3.28
N LYS A 301 -10.63 -13.95 -4.02
CA LYS A 301 -10.55 -13.90 -5.49
C LYS A 301 -9.15 -13.58 -6.00
N ILE A 302 -8.32 -13.04 -5.12
CA ILE A 302 -6.92 -12.77 -5.34
C ILE A 302 -6.08 -13.57 -4.34
N ALA A 303 -4.90 -14.01 -4.77
CA ALA A 303 -4.04 -14.88 -3.96
C ALA A 303 -3.34 -14.13 -2.82
N TYR A 304 -2.79 -12.95 -3.14
CA TYR A 304 -2.07 -12.12 -2.17
C TYR A 304 -2.77 -10.77 -2.03
N PRO A 305 -2.89 -10.21 -0.81
CA PRO A 305 -3.55 -8.92 -0.61
C PRO A 305 -2.59 -7.77 -0.97
N VAL A 306 -2.18 -7.70 -2.24
CA VAL A 306 -1.25 -6.71 -2.77
C VAL A 306 -1.82 -6.03 -4.02
N ALA A 307 -1.50 -4.75 -4.19
CA ALA A 307 -1.71 -4.01 -5.43
C ALA A 307 -0.35 -3.57 -5.98
N ALA A 308 0.02 -4.00 -7.18
CA ALA A 308 1.29 -3.68 -7.81
C ALA A 308 1.10 -2.82 -9.05
N PHE A 309 1.92 -1.79 -9.22
CA PHE A 309 1.85 -0.82 -10.30
C PHE A 309 3.15 -0.79 -11.11
N TRP A 310 2.99 -0.77 -12.43
CA TRP A 310 4.03 -0.50 -13.40
C TRP A 310 3.48 0.47 -14.46
N CYS A 311 4.14 1.60 -14.67
CA CYS A 311 3.67 2.63 -15.62
C CYS A 311 4.81 3.07 -16.51
N ASP A 312 4.63 3.04 -17.83
CA ASP A 312 5.57 3.58 -18.81
C ASP A 312 5.04 4.89 -19.42
N PRO A 313 5.49 6.05 -18.94
CA PRO A 313 4.99 7.33 -19.44
C PRO A 313 5.39 7.62 -20.89
N HIS A 314 6.44 6.98 -21.42
CA HIS A 314 6.88 7.18 -22.81
C HIS A 314 5.91 6.49 -23.78
N ASP A 315 5.67 5.20 -23.56
CA ASP A 315 4.76 4.39 -24.37
C ASP A 315 3.29 4.59 -23.99
N ARG A 316 3.02 5.33 -22.91
CA ARG A 316 1.69 5.65 -22.36
C ARG A 316 0.88 4.42 -21.99
N VAL A 317 1.57 3.34 -21.62
CA VAL A 317 1.01 2.06 -21.20
C VAL A 317 1.41 1.75 -19.78
N GLY A 318 0.52 1.11 -19.03
CA GLY A 318 0.82 0.66 -17.69
C GLY A 318 -0.05 -0.51 -17.30
N GLU A 319 0.18 -0.99 -16.09
CA GLU A 319 -0.55 -2.11 -15.52
C GLU A 319 -0.67 -1.91 -14.01
N CYS A 320 -1.87 -2.19 -13.49
CA CYS A 320 -2.07 -2.45 -12.08
C CYS A 320 -2.54 -3.89 -11.90
N VAL A 321 -1.88 -4.62 -11.00
CA VAL A 321 -2.21 -6.01 -10.68
C VAL A 321 -2.63 -6.09 -9.23
N PHE A 322 -3.86 -6.57 -8.97
CA PHE A 322 -4.29 -6.96 -7.64
C PHE A 322 -4.10 -8.46 -7.49
N GLY A 323 -3.41 -8.92 -6.46
CA GLY A 323 -3.30 -10.36 -6.19
C GLY A 323 -1.95 -11.00 -6.45
N ALA A 324 -1.06 -10.32 -7.18
CA ALA A 324 0.24 -10.83 -7.58
C ALA A 324 1.23 -9.69 -7.81
N VAL A 325 2.51 -10.05 -7.90
CA VAL A 325 3.62 -9.16 -8.27
C VAL A 325 4.29 -9.75 -9.50
N ASP A 326 4.45 -8.96 -10.55
CA ASP A 326 5.11 -9.36 -11.78
C ASP A 326 6.62 -9.13 -11.64
N PRO A 327 7.43 -10.20 -11.47
CA PRO A 327 8.86 -10.05 -11.30
C PRO A 327 9.61 -9.59 -12.57
N ASP A 328 8.99 -9.66 -13.75
CA ASP A 328 9.65 -9.33 -15.01
C ASP A 328 9.55 -7.83 -15.33
N LYS A 329 8.86 -7.07 -14.47
CA LYS A 329 8.62 -5.62 -14.60
C LYS A 329 9.55 -4.74 -13.75
N TYR A 330 10.48 -5.36 -13.01
CA TYR A 330 11.42 -4.63 -12.17
C TYR A 330 12.71 -5.40 -11.89
N GLN A 331 13.73 -4.65 -11.49
CA GLN A 331 15.02 -5.18 -11.05
C GLN A 331 14.90 -5.72 -9.63
N ARG A 332 14.71 -7.05 -9.50
CA ARG A 332 14.51 -7.73 -8.20
C ARG A 332 15.50 -7.33 -7.10
N ALA A 333 16.78 -7.13 -7.45
CA ALA A 333 17.84 -6.76 -6.50
C ALA A 333 17.67 -5.37 -5.88
N THR A 334 16.83 -4.52 -6.47
CA THR A 334 16.57 -3.15 -6.01
C THR A 334 15.32 -3.04 -5.15
N LEU A 335 14.52 -4.11 -5.05
CA LEU A 335 13.31 -4.12 -4.26
C LEU A 335 13.64 -3.92 -2.78
N GLN A 336 13.07 -2.89 -2.19
CA GLN A 336 13.06 -2.67 -0.76
C GLN A 336 11.63 -2.51 -0.26
N TRP A 337 11.43 -2.89 1.01
CA TRP A 337 10.15 -2.77 1.70
C TRP A 337 10.21 -1.65 2.74
N LEU A 338 9.22 -0.78 2.72
CA LEU A 338 9.08 0.37 3.60
C LEU A 338 7.85 0.17 4.48
N ALA A 339 8.04 0.10 5.79
CA ALA A 339 6.95 -0.04 6.75
C ALA A 339 5.99 1.16 6.67
N LEU A 340 4.69 0.89 6.75
CA LEU A 340 3.69 1.96 6.88
C LEU A 340 3.78 2.60 8.26
N GLN A 341 3.71 3.92 8.30
CA GLN A 341 3.65 4.67 9.55
C GLN A 341 2.21 4.64 10.11
N ASN A 342 2.10 4.50 11.43
CA ASN A 342 0.82 4.66 12.11
C ASN A 342 0.35 6.11 11.97
N PRO A 343 -0.84 6.36 11.37
CA PRO A 343 -1.37 7.70 11.14
C PRO A 343 -1.84 8.42 12.42
N GLY A 344 -1.90 7.71 13.56
CA GLY A 344 -2.57 8.19 14.78
C GLY A 344 -4.04 8.55 14.52
N ASP A 345 -4.56 9.54 15.24
CA ASP A 345 -5.95 9.99 15.14
C ASP A 345 -6.18 11.05 14.05
N SER A 346 -5.31 11.13 13.04
CA SER A 346 -5.38 12.16 11.98
C SER A 346 -6.60 12.03 11.07
N GLY A 347 -7.32 10.90 11.10
CA GLY A 347 -8.35 10.57 10.11
C GLY A 347 -7.81 10.26 8.71
N LEU A 348 -6.49 10.32 8.52
CA LEU A 348 -5.80 10.09 7.25
C LEU A 348 -5.16 8.69 7.15
N GLY A 349 -5.59 7.75 7.99
CA GLY A 349 -5.04 6.40 8.03
C GLY A 349 -5.23 5.58 6.77
N TYR A 350 -6.04 6.03 5.84
CA TYR A 350 -6.18 5.41 4.54
C TYR A 350 -5.02 5.69 3.58
N LEU A 351 -4.18 6.69 3.87
CA LEU A 351 -3.02 7.00 3.03
C LEU A 351 -1.88 6.01 3.27
N TRP A 352 -1.17 5.64 2.20
CA TRP A 352 0.02 4.79 2.26
C TRP A 352 1.25 5.63 2.62
N SER A 353 1.33 5.99 3.90
CA SER A 353 2.41 6.83 4.44
C SER A 353 3.60 6.01 4.93
N VAL A 354 4.80 6.39 4.50
CA VAL A 354 6.09 5.81 4.90
C VAL A 354 7.02 6.88 5.46
N ALA A 355 8.10 6.47 6.13
CA ALA A 355 9.13 7.39 6.59
C ALA A 355 10.01 7.88 5.44
N LEU A 356 10.14 9.20 5.28
CA LEU A 356 11.13 9.85 4.42
C LEU A 356 12.34 10.30 5.25
N GLN A 357 13.49 9.66 5.07
CA GLN A 357 14.68 9.94 5.86
C GLN A 357 15.33 11.27 5.47
N ALA A 358 15.26 11.65 4.20
CA ALA A 358 15.77 12.94 3.74
C ALA A 358 15.09 13.39 2.44
N PHE A 359 14.76 14.67 2.37
CA PHE A 359 14.47 15.39 1.14
C PHE A 359 15.66 16.31 0.85
N LYS A 360 16.33 16.15 -0.29
CA LYS A 360 17.45 17.00 -0.69
C LYS A 360 17.19 17.68 -2.02
N VAL A 361 17.70 18.90 -2.16
CA VAL A 361 17.73 19.64 -3.42
C VAL A 361 19.19 20.03 -3.66
N ASP A 362 19.74 19.65 -4.82
CA ASP A 362 21.15 19.88 -5.16
C ASP A 362 22.12 19.38 -4.07
N GLY A 363 21.86 18.17 -3.57
CA GLY A 363 22.63 17.53 -2.49
C GLY A 363 22.44 18.11 -1.09
N LYS A 364 21.71 19.23 -0.93
CA LYS A 364 21.47 19.89 0.36
C LYS A 364 20.14 19.44 0.97
N ALA A 365 20.16 19.06 2.24
CA ALA A 365 18.95 18.69 2.97
C ALA A 365 18.02 19.90 3.12
N VAL A 366 16.75 19.72 2.76
CA VAL A 366 15.70 20.72 2.95
C VAL A 366 15.04 20.48 4.29
N GLN A 367 15.10 21.48 5.18
CA GLN A 367 14.50 21.42 6.52
C GLN A 367 13.00 21.73 6.41
N ALA A 368 12.23 20.76 5.92
CA ALA A 368 10.79 20.91 5.65
C ALA A 368 9.88 20.31 6.74
N GLY A 369 10.45 19.75 7.82
CA GLY A 369 9.67 19.17 8.92
C GLY A 369 8.77 18.00 8.52
N ILE A 370 9.12 17.27 7.45
CA ILE A 370 8.34 16.15 6.94
C ILE A 370 8.38 15.00 7.95
N THR A 371 7.23 14.62 8.48
CA THR A 371 7.05 13.51 9.43
C THR A 371 6.31 12.32 8.80
N GLN A 372 5.51 12.56 7.76
CA GLN A 372 4.81 11.54 7.00
C GLN A 372 4.95 11.77 5.50
N PHE A 373 5.28 10.71 4.75
CA PHE A 373 5.41 10.75 3.31
C PHE A 373 4.44 9.78 2.62
N ALA A 374 3.36 10.31 2.05
CA ALA A 374 2.29 9.52 1.44
C ALA A 374 2.55 9.24 -0.04
N LEU A 375 2.38 7.98 -0.43
CA LEU A 375 2.48 7.51 -1.81
C LEU A 375 1.08 7.37 -2.41
N ASP A 376 0.75 8.23 -3.36
CA ASP A 376 -0.62 8.38 -3.89
C ASP A 376 -0.68 8.21 -5.41
N THR A 377 -1.21 7.07 -5.87
CA THR A 377 -1.40 6.78 -7.29
C THR A 377 -2.50 7.62 -7.96
N GLY A 378 -3.38 8.27 -7.18
CA GLY A 378 -4.42 9.18 -7.64
C GLY A 378 -3.93 10.62 -7.90
N SER A 379 -2.72 10.97 -7.46
CA SER A 379 -2.12 12.30 -7.63
C SER A 379 -1.05 12.31 -8.73
N SER A 380 -0.65 13.49 -9.21
CA SER A 380 0.51 13.69 -10.09
C SER A 380 1.62 14.58 -9.53
N TYR A 381 1.38 15.29 -8.43
CA TYR A 381 2.29 16.31 -7.89
C TYR A 381 2.85 15.91 -6.51
N PHE A 382 3.87 16.61 -6.05
CA PHE A 382 4.09 16.79 -4.61
C PHE A 382 3.01 17.71 -4.04
N LYS A 383 2.35 17.28 -2.96
CA LYS A 383 1.28 18.02 -2.29
C LYS A 383 1.46 18.07 -0.79
N GLY A 384 1.16 19.21 -0.19
CA GLY A 384 1.33 19.43 1.23
C GLY A 384 0.78 20.78 1.69
N PRO A 385 0.86 21.09 2.99
CA PRO A 385 0.44 22.37 3.52
C PRO A 385 1.32 23.52 3.00
N ALA A 386 0.77 24.73 2.94
CA ALA A 386 1.39 25.89 2.31
C ALA A 386 2.84 26.14 2.77
N ALA A 387 3.10 26.13 4.09
CA ALA A 387 4.43 26.41 4.64
C ALA A 387 5.50 25.38 4.19
N LEU A 388 5.12 24.11 4.14
CA LEU A 388 5.99 23.02 3.68
C LEU A 388 6.27 23.19 2.18
N ILE A 389 5.22 23.41 1.39
CA ILE A 389 5.31 23.56 -0.06
C ILE A 389 6.12 24.79 -0.46
N ASP A 390 5.95 25.92 0.22
CA ASP A 390 6.75 27.13 0.00
C ASP A 390 8.24 26.86 0.28
N THR A 391 8.54 26.07 1.32
CA THR A 391 9.92 25.66 1.64
C THR A 391 10.52 24.83 0.51
N LEU A 392 9.80 23.82 0.01
CA LEU A 392 10.26 22.98 -1.10
C LEU A 392 10.41 23.77 -2.40
N ARG A 393 9.41 24.60 -2.74
CA ARG A 393 9.41 25.44 -3.93
C ARG A 393 10.56 26.42 -3.91
N ASN A 394 10.84 27.07 -2.78
CA ASN A 394 11.97 27.99 -2.64
C ASN A 394 13.32 27.27 -2.79
N ALA A 395 13.45 26.05 -2.26
CA ALA A 395 14.66 25.25 -2.45
C ALA A 395 14.90 24.93 -3.94
N VAL A 396 13.86 24.49 -4.66
CA VAL A 396 13.94 24.13 -6.09
C VAL A 396 14.14 25.36 -6.98
N THR A 397 13.46 26.47 -6.69
CA THR A 397 13.48 27.69 -7.52
C THR A 397 14.63 28.65 -7.18
N ASN A 398 15.55 28.25 -6.31
CA ASN A 398 16.63 29.11 -5.80
C ASN A 398 16.08 30.44 -5.24
N ASN A 399 15.14 30.33 -4.30
CA ASN A 399 14.38 31.43 -3.69
C ASN A 399 13.68 32.32 -4.73
N GLY A 400 12.97 31.69 -5.67
CA GLY A 400 12.17 32.38 -6.70
C GLY A 400 12.97 32.99 -7.86
N ARG A 401 14.27 32.72 -7.96
CA ARG A 401 15.10 33.15 -9.10
C ARG A 401 14.79 32.39 -10.38
N LEU A 402 14.37 31.13 -10.25
CA LEU A 402 13.88 30.31 -11.35
C LEU A 402 12.34 30.29 -11.32
N PRO A 403 11.66 30.36 -12.48
CA PRO A 403 10.21 30.38 -12.52
C PRO A 403 9.60 29.02 -12.11
N THR A 404 8.30 28.98 -11.83
CA THR A 404 7.56 27.71 -11.65
C THR A 404 6.93 27.21 -12.94
N TYR A 405 7.09 27.95 -14.04
CA TYR A 405 6.61 27.63 -15.37
C TYR A 405 7.73 27.87 -16.38
N VAL A 406 7.96 26.93 -17.29
CA VAL A 406 9.00 27.05 -18.33
C VAL A 406 8.44 26.73 -19.70
N ALA A 407 8.91 27.45 -20.72
CA ALA A 407 8.40 27.32 -22.10
C ALA A 407 9.15 26.29 -22.96
N SER A 408 10.22 25.67 -22.45
CA SER A 408 11.03 24.72 -23.21
C SER A 408 11.76 23.73 -22.31
N ALA A 409 12.07 22.54 -22.83
CA ALA A 409 12.84 21.52 -22.13
C ALA A 409 14.28 22.00 -21.82
N GLN A 410 14.85 22.89 -22.64
CA GLN A 410 16.19 23.44 -22.41
C GLN A 410 16.28 24.24 -21.11
N ALA A 411 15.21 24.94 -20.73
CA ALA A 411 15.16 25.71 -19.48
C ALA A 411 15.21 24.81 -18.23
N LEU A 412 14.90 23.52 -18.36
CA LEU A 412 14.96 22.57 -17.26
C LEU A 412 16.39 22.26 -16.81
N ALA A 413 17.39 22.50 -17.67
CA ALA A 413 18.80 22.25 -17.36
C ALA A 413 19.32 23.10 -16.19
N ASP A 414 18.67 24.23 -15.90
CA ASP A 414 19.03 25.13 -14.79
C ASP A 414 18.44 24.70 -13.43
N TYR A 415 17.56 23.69 -13.42
CA TYR A 415 16.89 23.23 -12.21
C TYR A 415 17.64 22.07 -11.53
N PRO A 416 17.59 22.00 -10.19
CA PRO A 416 18.38 21.04 -9.42
C PRO A 416 17.84 19.61 -9.46
N VAL A 417 18.66 18.61 -9.14
CA VAL A 417 18.13 17.27 -8.84
C VAL A 417 17.47 17.27 -7.47
N ILE A 418 16.30 16.66 -7.36
CA ILE A 418 15.62 16.37 -6.08
C ILE A 418 15.97 14.93 -5.69
N SER A 419 16.50 14.71 -4.49
CA SER A 419 16.80 13.37 -3.98
C SER A 419 15.91 13.02 -2.78
N LEU A 420 15.19 11.91 -2.88
CA LEU A 420 14.37 11.34 -1.83
C LEU A 420 15.09 10.13 -1.23
N SER A 421 15.39 10.16 0.06
CA SER A 421 15.92 8.99 0.78
C SER A 421 14.78 8.27 1.49
N LEU A 422 14.52 7.03 1.06
CA LEU A 422 13.47 6.15 1.54
C LEU A 422 14.10 4.80 1.90
N GLY A 423 14.02 4.43 3.18
CA GLY A 423 14.66 3.23 3.71
C GLY A 423 16.18 3.29 3.52
N GLN A 424 16.73 2.33 2.79
CA GLN A 424 18.17 2.24 2.51
C GLN A 424 18.55 2.78 1.13
N GLN A 425 17.58 3.26 0.34
CA GLN A 425 17.84 3.76 -1.01
C GLN A 425 17.62 5.26 -1.11
N THR A 426 18.27 5.84 -2.11
CA THR A 426 18.01 7.20 -2.58
C THR A 426 17.49 7.16 -4.00
N TYR A 427 16.43 7.92 -4.25
CA TYR A 427 15.81 8.11 -5.56
C TYR A 427 15.99 9.55 -6.00
N ASP A 428 16.62 9.73 -7.15
CA ASP A 428 16.85 11.04 -7.74
C ASP A 428 15.77 11.32 -8.79
N LEU A 429 15.11 12.47 -8.66
CA LEU A 429 14.21 13.03 -9.66
C LEU A 429 14.93 14.16 -10.39
N HIS A 430 15.09 13.99 -11.69
CA HIS A 430 15.59 15.00 -12.60
C HIS A 430 14.50 16.01 -12.96
N PRO A 431 14.88 17.23 -13.39
CA PRO A 431 13.94 18.30 -13.73
C PRO A 431 12.79 17.91 -14.66
N ASP A 432 13.05 17.06 -15.65
CA ASP A 432 12.06 16.55 -16.60
C ASP A 432 11.01 15.62 -15.96
N GLN A 433 11.28 15.09 -14.76
CA GLN A 433 10.37 14.24 -14.01
C GLN A 433 9.45 15.04 -13.09
N TYR A 434 9.93 16.17 -12.54
CA TYR A 434 9.13 17.00 -11.62
C TYR A 434 8.60 18.29 -12.25
N PHE A 435 8.91 18.58 -13.52
CA PHE A 435 8.17 19.52 -14.35
C PHE A 435 7.20 18.77 -15.26
N LEU A 436 5.91 19.05 -15.09
CA LEU A 436 4.84 18.40 -15.82
C LEU A 436 4.52 19.20 -17.08
N LYS A 437 4.71 18.58 -18.24
CA LYS A 437 4.32 19.18 -19.53
C LYS A 437 2.79 19.15 -19.67
N LEU A 438 2.14 20.28 -19.41
CA LEU A 438 0.68 20.42 -19.46
C LEU A 438 0.16 20.66 -20.89
N ASN A 439 0.95 21.36 -21.70
CA ASN A 439 0.68 21.55 -23.13
C ASN A 439 2.00 21.81 -23.89
N ASP A 440 1.92 22.15 -25.17
CA ASP A 440 3.10 22.46 -25.99
C ASP A 440 3.72 23.83 -25.70
N GLU A 441 3.05 24.68 -24.92
CA GLU A 441 3.50 26.04 -24.59
C GLU A 441 4.32 26.08 -23.31
N TYR A 442 4.00 25.26 -22.31
CA TYR A 442 4.71 25.30 -21.03
C TYR A 442 4.67 24.00 -20.22
N TRP A 443 5.64 23.91 -19.32
CA TRP A 443 5.76 22.90 -18.28
C TRP A 443 5.61 23.59 -16.93
N GLU A 444 4.98 22.92 -15.98
CA GLU A 444 4.69 23.44 -14.65
C GLU A 444 5.45 22.64 -13.59
N LEU A 445 6.02 23.33 -12.60
CA LEU A 445 6.64 22.70 -11.44
C LEU A 445 5.59 21.93 -10.65
N GLY A 446 5.72 20.60 -10.56
CA GLY A 446 4.75 19.73 -9.89
C GLY A 446 4.88 19.70 -8.37
N ILE A 447 4.91 20.88 -7.75
CA ILE A 447 4.91 21.09 -6.29
C ILE A 447 3.79 22.08 -5.95
N GLU A 448 2.70 21.57 -5.36
CA GLU A 448 1.44 22.28 -5.19
C GLU A 448 0.95 22.26 -3.73
N VAL A 449 0.28 23.34 -3.33
CA VAL A 449 -0.36 23.43 -2.00
C VAL A 449 -1.65 22.63 -2.00
N LEU A 450 -1.84 21.79 -1.00
CA LEU A 450 -3.11 21.16 -0.69
C LEU A 450 -3.56 21.58 0.73
N ASP A 451 -4.45 22.56 0.80
CA ASP A 451 -4.94 23.06 2.09
C ASP A 451 -5.67 21.97 2.88
N GLY A 452 -5.55 22.03 4.21
CA GLY A 452 -6.16 21.07 5.12
C GLY A 452 -5.34 19.82 5.39
N MET A 453 -4.18 19.65 4.74
CA MET A 453 -3.22 18.62 5.12
C MET A 453 -2.52 18.96 6.45
N PRO A 454 -2.16 17.96 7.29
CA PRO A 454 -1.35 18.18 8.49
C PRO A 454 0.03 18.78 8.16
N ASP A 455 0.55 19.65 9.04
CA ASP A 455 1.77 20.44 8.83
C ASP A 455 3.01 19.66 8.37
N GLY A 456 3.19 18.42 8.85
CA GLY A 456 4.35 17.57 8.52
C GLY A 456 4.10 16.54 7.42
N MET A 457 2.95 16.58 6.73
CA MET A 457 2.59 15.59 5.73
C MET A 457 2.94 16.08 4.32
N LEU A 458 3.72 15.28 3.60
CA LEU A 458 4.01 15.46 2.19
C LEU A 458 3.49 14.23 1.43
N LEU A 459 2.73 14.46 0.37
CA LEU A 459 2.25 13.43 -0.53
C LEU A 459 2.99 13.55 -1.86
N VAL A 460 3.23 12.43 -2.54
CA VAL A 460 3.78 12.40 -3.89
C VAL A 460 2.97 11.50 -4.82
N GLY A 461 2.76 12.01 -6.04
CA GLY A 461 1.98 11.34 -7.08
C GLY A 461 2.79 10.60 -8.14
N SER A 462 2.15 10.42 -9.29
CA SER A 462 2.68 9.74 -10.47
C SER A 462 4.04 10.27 -10.95
N MET A 463 4.39 11.55 -10.76
CA MET A 463 5.73 12.04 -11.12
C MET A 463 6.90 11.25 -10.51
N PHE A 464 6.70 10.69 -9.31
CA PHE A 464 7.66 9.83 -8.66
C PHE A 464 7.32 8.36 -8.90
N LEU A 465 6.05 8.00 -8.69
CA LEU A 465 5.61 6.60 -8.72
C LEU A 465 5.75 5.97 -10.11
N GLU A 466 5.57 6.74 -11.19
CA GLU A 466 5.74 6.24 -12.55
C GLU A 466 7.21 5.95 -12.90
N THR A 467 8.16 6.34 -12.06
CA THR A 467 9.59 5.99 -12.22
C THR A 467 9.95 4.64 -11.61
N LEU A 468 9.04 4.04 -10.84
CA LEU A 468 9.27 2.85 -10.02
C LEU A 468 8.25 1.75 -10.30
N TYR A 469 8.59 0.53 -9.93
CA TYR A 469 7.61 -0.51 -9.67
C TYR A 469 7.17 -0.41 -8.21
N CYS A 470 5.88 -0.20 -7.98
CA CYS A 470 5.32 0.06 -6.65
C CYS A 470 4.42 -1.09 -6.21
N ILE A 471 4.57 -1.58 -4.98
CA ILE A 471 3.77 -2.67 -4.42
C ILE A 471 3.15 -2.21 -3.10
N PHE A 472 1.84 -2.10 -3.05
CA PHE A 472 1.08 -1.80 -1.84
C PHE A 472 0.65 -3.12 -1.19
N ASP A 473 1.34 -3.53 -0.12
CA ASP A 473 1.14 -4.82 0.56
C ASP A 473 0.29 -4.63 1.84
N TYR A 474 -0.96 -5.10 1.78
CA TYR A 474 -1.89 -4.98 2.90
C TYR A 474 -1.55 -5.92 4.05
N ALA A 475 -1.04 -7.12 3.77
CA ALA A 475 -0.73 -8.11 4.81
C ALA A 475 0.54 -7.76 5.55
N GLY A 476 1.55 -7.27 4.82
CA GLY A 476 2.79 -6.78 5.40
C GLY A 476 2.69 -5.35 5.96
N MET A 477 1.60 -4.63 5.68
CA MET A 477 1.41 -3.22 6.07
C MET A 477 2.63 -2.38 5.67
N GLN A 478 3.00 -2.47 4.40
CA GLN A 478 4.23 -1.89 3.88
C GLN A 478 4.10 -1.55 2.39
N VAL A 479 5.03 -0.75 1.88
CA VAL A 479 5.16 -0.47 0.44
C VAL A 479 6.49 -1.01 -0.07
N GLY A 480 6.43 -1.81 -1.13
CA GLY A 480 7.59 -2.26 -1.88
C GLY A 480 7.90 -1.27 -3.01
N LEU A 481 9.15 -0.82 -3.11
CA LEU A 481 9.62 0.02 -4.21
C LEU A 481 10.83 -0.63 -4.88
N ALA A 482 10.83 -0.69 -6.21
CA ALA A 482 11.93 -1.20 -7.00
C ALA A 482 12.15 -0.38 -8.27
N ARG A 483 13.39 -0.37 -8.79
CA ARG A 483 13.69 0.20 -10.11
C ARG A 483 13.12 -0.69 -11.20
N ARG A 484 12.54 -0.07 -12.22
CA ARG A 484 11.95 -0.77 -13.38
C ARG A 484 13.03 -1.34 -14.31
#